data_AF-S4NNG6-F1
#
_entry.id   AF-S4NNG6-F1
#
_cell.length_a   1.000
_cell.length_b   1.000
_cell.length_c   1.000
_cell.angle_alpha   90.00
_cell.angle_beta   90.00
_cell.angle_gamma   90.00
#
_symmetry.space_group_name_H-M   'P 1'
#
loop_
_entity.id
_entity.type
_entity.pdbx_description
1 polymer ?
#
loop_
_entity_poly.entity_id
_entity_poly.type
_entity_poly.pdbx_seq_one_letter_code
_entity_poly.pdbx_strand_id
1 'polypeptide(L)'
;MNTEECQNEINADEKVMETHEQELEELSEKVTKLQKQTAILKEKDLIEDSLKQKEKQLNVLKNKHKTVLTDLLGSMPESNFAFSVNKYEIQMKGEVDSLKKKIRQKQNEITRLEADRKHVRELLSEKRAELTKAEDQMYKACGTQTYETTLAKINTTVEKLQDEQNVLQSSMFIITKYKGQITENNCCPLCNRGFDSETEVTDLVSQLTTQVMNVPAKLEKATEELQRAQA
;
A
#
# COMPACT_ATOMS: atom_id res chain seq x y z
N MET A 1 24.24 -86.14 108.67
CA MET A 1 24.33 -85.27 107.49
C MET A 1 24.30 -83.84 108.00
N ASN A 2 25.23 -83.01 107.57
CA ASN A 2 25.42 -81.65 108.09
C ASN A 2 24.41 -80.72 107.38
N THR A 3 23.26 -80.49 108.00
CA THR A 3 22.12 -79.77 107.41
C THR A 3 22.44 -78.33 107.05
N GLU A 4 23.47 -77.74 107.65
CA GLU A 4 23.89 -76.34 107.45
C GLU A 4 24.70 -76.15 106.16
N GLU A 5 25.52 -77.13 105.77
CA GLU A 5 26.24 -77.11 104.47
C GLU A 5 25.25 -77.29 103.31
N CYS A 6 24.27 -78.18 103.46
CA CYS A 6 23.20 -78.38 102.47
C CYS A 6 22.35 -77.11 102.28
N GLN A 7 22.04 -76.39 103.36
CA GLN A 7 21.29 -75.13 103.27
C GLN A 7 22.11 -74.01 102.59
N ASN A 8 23.42 -73.97 102.81
CA ASN A 8 24.30 -73.00 102.15
C ASN A 8 24.46 -73.28 100.65
N GLU A 9 24.52 -74.56 100.25
CA GLU A 9 24.50 -74.96 98.83
C GLU A 9 23.18 -74.59 98.15
N ILE A 10 22.03 -74.88 98.79
CA ILE A 10 20.71 -74.49 98.28
C ILE A 10 20.61 -72.96 98.09
N ASN A 11 21.05 -72.17 99.08
CA ASN A 11 21.02 -70.71 98.99
C ASN A 11 21.96 -70.18 97.88
N ALA A 12 23.09 -70.86 97.64
CA ALA A 12 24.02 -70.50 96.57
C ALA A 12 23.42 -70.80 95.19
N ASP A 13 22.79 -71.98 95.04
CA ASP A 13 22.10 -72.38 93.81
C ASP A 13 20.89 -71.47 93.52
N GLU A 14 20.12 -71.09 94.54
CA GLU A 14 19.02 -70.12 94.40
C GLU A 14 19.51 -68.76 93.89
N LYS A 15 20.66 -68.29 94.38
CA LYS A 15 21.26 -67.04 93.91
C LYS A 15 21.74 -67.15 92.46
N VAL A 16 22.32 -68.28 92.08
CA VAL A 16 22.73 -68.55 90.69
C VAL A 16 21.50 -68.59 89.77
N MET A 17 20.42 -69.22 90.20
CA MET A 17 19.13 -69.24 89.50
C MET A 17 18.57 -67.83 89.29
N GLU A 18 18.54 -66.99 90.33
CA GLU A 18 18.08 -65.59 90.22
C GLU A 18 18.95 -64.77 89.24
N THR A 19 20.25 -65.03 89.22
CA THR A 19 21.18 -64.37 88.27
C THR A 19 20.87 -64.78 86.84
N HIS A 20 20.63 -66.07 86.59
CA HIS A 20 20.27 -66.57 85.26
C HIS A 20 18.87 -66.12 84.80
N GLU A 21 17.92 -65.95 85.72
CA GLU A 21 16.61 -65.37 85.41
C GLU A 21 16.73 -63.92 84.94
N GLN A 22 17.56 -63.10 85.60
CA GLN A 22 17.85 -61.73 85.17
C GLN A 22 18.54 -61.69 83.79
N GLU A 23 19.51 -62.58 83.54
CA GLU A 23 20.17 -62.71 82.24
C GLU A 23 19.19 -63.10 81.13
N LEU A 24 18.23 -64.00 81.41
CA LEU A 24 17.18 -64.40 80.47
C LEU A 24 16.22 -63.25 80.17
N GLU A 25 15.85 -62.45 81.16
CA GLU A 25 14.99 -61.28 80.97
C GLU A 25 15.68 -60.21 80.10
N GLU A 26 16.95 -59.91 80.39
CA GLU A 26 17.76 -59.03 79.53
C GLU A 26 17.89 -59.55 78.10
N LEU A 27 18.10 -60.86 77.94
CA LEU A 27 18.20 -61.48 76.63
C LEU A 27 16.87 -61.39 75.87
N SER A 28 15.74 -61.61 76.55
CA SER A 28 14.40 -61.46 75.98
C SER A 28 14.12 -60.03 75.50
N GLU A 29 14.53 -59.02 76.27
CA GLU A 29 14.45 -57.63 75.83
C GLU A 29 15.29 -57.35 74.58
N LYS A 30 16.54 -57.85 74.57
CA LYS A 30 17.45 -57.71 73.42
C LYS A 30 16.85 -58.37 72.17
N VAL A 31 16.27 -59.56 72.32
CA VAL A 31 15.54 -60.27 71.23
C VAL A 31 14.36 -59.44 70.73
N THR A 32 13.55 -58.88 71.62
CA THR A 32 12.40 -58.05 71.23
C THR A 32 12.84 -56.78 70.50
N LYS A 33 13.92 -56.13 70.94
CA LYS A 33 14.53 -54.96 70.27
C LYS A 33 15.04 -55.35 68.86
N LEU A 34 15.72 -56.48 68.72
CA LEU A 34 16.19 -56.99 67.44
C LEU A 34 15.04 -57.35 66.49
N GLN A 35 13.95 -57.94 66.98
CA GLN A 35 12.77 -58.22 66.17
C GLN A 35 12.15 -56.93 65.61
N LYS A 36 12.04 -55.87 66.42
CA LYS A 36 11.58 -54.54 65.95
C LYS A 36 12.50 -53.95 64.90
N GLN A 37 13.81 -54.02 65.10
CA GLN A 37 14.80 -53.56 64.11
C GLN A 37 14.71 -54.36 62.81
N THR A 38 14.48 -55.66 62.89
CA THR A 38 14.29 -56.53 61.71
C THR A 38 13.05 -56.13 60.91
N ALA A 39 11.96 -55.74 61.57
CA ALA A 39 10.76 -55.23 60.89
C ALA A 39 11.03 -53.90 60.15
N ILE A 40 11.74 -52.97 60.79
CA ILE A 40 12.14 -51.69 60.18
C ILE A 40 13.06 -51.91 58.96
N LEU A 41 14.02 -52.84 59.08
CA LEU A 41 14.92 -53.18 57.97
C LEU A 41 14.14 -53.72 56.76
N LYS A 42 13.19 -54.63 56.98
CA LYS A 42 12.32 -55.14 55.91
C LYS A 42 11.50 -54.03 55.25
N GLU A 43 10.94 -53.11 56.03
CA GLU A 43 10.18 -51.97 55.49
C GLU A 43 11.07 -51.06 54.64
N LYS A 44 12.29 -50.77 55.12
CA LYS A 44 13.28 -50.00 54.37
C LYS A 44 13.63 -50.70 53.04
N ASP A 45 13.89 -52.00 53.06
CA ASP A 45 14.23 -52.77 51.85
C ASP A 45 13.08 -52.70 50.82
N LEU A 46 11.83 -52.81 51.27
CA LEU A 46 10.66 -52.67 50.40
C LEU A 46 10.54 -51.26 49.79
N ILE A 47 10.82 -50.22 50.56
CA ILE A 47 10.80 -48.83 50.07
C ILE A 47 11.92 -48.61 49.05
N GLU A 48 13.13 -49.11 49.32
CA GLU A 48 14.27 -49.00 48.40
C GLU A 48 14.01 -49.72 47.08
N ASP A 49 13.41 -50.91 47.12
CA ASP A 49 13.06 -51.64 45.89
C ASP A 49 11.96 -50.94 45.09
N SER A 50 10.97 -50.38 45.77
CA SER A 50 9.93 -49.54 45.14
C SER A 50 10.54 -48.29 44.49
N LEU A 51 11.47 -47.62 45.18
CA LEU A 51 12.18 -46.45 44.65
C LEU A 51 12.97 -46.82 43.38
N LYS A 52 13.78 -47.89 43.43
CA LYS A 52 14.53 -48.39 42.26
C LYS A 52 13.61 -48.72 41.09
N GLN A 53 12.44 -49.30 41.34
CA GLN A 53 11.47 -49.59 40.29
C GLN A 53 10.90 -48.31 39.68
N LYS A 54 10.56 -47.31 40.50
CA LYS A 54 10.06 -46.01 40.03
C LYS A 54 11.11 -45.24 39.25
N GLU A 55 12.37 -45.25 39.66
CA GLU A 55 13.49 -44.65 38.94
C GLU A 55 13.71 -45.29 37.56
N LYS A 56 13.65 -46.63 37.48
CA LYS A 56 13.72 -47.35 36.20
C LYS A 56 12.58 -46.93 35.28
N GLN A 57 11.35 -46.88 35.79
CA GLN A 57 10.18 -46.43 35.02
C GLN A 57 10.35 -44.99 34.51
N LEU A 58 10.84 -44.09 35.37
CA LEU A 58 11.11 -42.70 35.02
C LEU A 58 12.18 -42.56 33.94
N ASN A 59 13.26 -43.34 34.01
CA ASN A 59 14.32 -43.33 33.01
C ASN A 59 13.86 -43.87 31.65
N VAL A 60 13.08 -44.95 31.64
CA VAL A 60 12.47 -45.47 30.40
C VAL A 60 11.58 -44.41 29.76
N LEU A 61 10.75 -43.73 30.55
CA LEU A 61 9.85 -42.68 30.06
C LEU A 61 10.64 -41.46 29.54
N LYS A 62 11.67 -41.00 30.28
CA LYS A 62 12.56 -39.92 29.84
C LYS A 62 13.21 -40.26 28.50
N ASN A 63 13.78 -41.45 28.37
CA ASN A 63 14.46 -41.88 27.14
C ASN A 63 13.50 -42.01 25.95
N LYS A 64 12.29 -42.53 26.18
CA LYS A 64 11.26 -42.68 25.14
C LYS A 64 10.86 -41.34 24.51
N HIS A 65 10.80 -40.28 25.32
CA HIS A 65 10.34 -38.95 24.86
C HIS A 65 11.48 -37.93 24.69
N LYS A 66 12.73 -38.33 24.91
CA LYS A 66 13.89 -37.43 24.90
C LYS A 66 14.06 -36.69 23.58
N THR A 67 14.00 -37.40 22.45
CA THR A 67 14.13 -36.81 21.11
C THR A 67 13.05 -35.77 20.87
N VAL A 68 11.77 -36.14 21.01
CA VAL A 68 10.63 -35.24 20.78
C VAL A 68 10.70 -33.98 21.66
N LEU A 69 11.02 -34.13 22.95
CA LEU A 69 11.13 -32.99 23.85
C LEU A 69 12.36 -32.12 23.58
N THR A 70 13.47 -32.73 23.14
CA THR A 70 14.67 -31.98 22.73
C THR A 70 14.41 -31.21 21.44
N ASP A 71 13.69 -31.80 20.48
CA ASP A 71 13.32 -31.12 19.23
C ASP A 71 12.37 -29.94 19.50
N LEU A 72 11.42 -30.11 20.42
CA LEU A 72 10.42 -29.08 20.74
C LEU A 72 10.98 -27.97 21.65
N LEU A 73 11.66 -28.34 22.73
CA LEU A 73 12.11 -27.43 23.80
C LEU A 73 13.59 -27.05 23.69
N GLY A 74 14.34 -27.63 22.75
CA GLY A 74 15.79 -27.47 22.59
C GLY A 74 16.63 -28.30 23.58
N SER A 75 16.06 -28.70 24.72
CA SER A 75 16.73 -29.53 25.72
C SER A 75 15.72 -30.33 26.56
N MET A 76 16.17 -31.45 27.12
CA MET A 76 15.36 -32.27 28.01
C MET A 76 15.32 -31.64 29.42
N PRO A 77 14.13 -31.28 29.96
CA PRO A 77 14.04 -30.75 31.31
C PRO A 77 14.45 -31.80 32.37
N GLU A 78 15.26 -31.39 33.34
CA GLU A 78 15.66 -32.24 34.47
C GLU A 78 14.54 -32.36 35.52
N SER A 79 13.79 -31.28 35.72
CA SER A 79 12.63 -31.17 36.61
C SER A 79 11.59 -30.17 36.05
N ASN A 80 10.38 -30.12 36.63
CA ASN A 80 9.33 -29.16 36.27
C ASN A 80 8.91 -29.17 34.78
N PHE A 81 8.69 -30.37 34.23
CA PHE A 81 8.25 -30.57 32.84
C PHE A 81 7.03 -29.72 32.45
N ALA A 82 6.01 -29.69 33.32
CA ALA A 82 4.79 -28.93 33.07
C ALA A 82 5.06 -27.44 32.84
N PHE A 83 5.97 -26.84 33.60
CA PHE A 83 6.34 -25.44 33.44
C PHE A 83 7.07 -25.19 32.12
N SER A 84 8.04 -26.06 31.77
CA SER A 84 8.83 -25.94 30.54
C SER A 84 7.94 -26.02 29.29
N VAL A 85 7.01 -26.98 29.28
CA VAL A 85 6.05 -27.15 28.18
C VAL A 85 5.08 -25.97 28.11
N ASN A 86 4.52 -25.54 29.24
CA ASN A 86 3.59 -24.40 29.26
C ASN A 86 4.27 -23.09 28.82
N LYS A 87 5.52 -22.86 29.23
CA LYS A 87 6.31 -21.71 28.78
C LYS A 87 6.48 -21.71 27.26
N TYR A 88 6.84 -22.85 26.68
CA TYR A 88 6.97 -23.00 25.23
C TYR A 88 5.63 -22.79 24.52
N GLU A 89 4.54 -23.35 25.05
CA GLU A 89 3.20 -23.16 24.50
C GLU A 89 2.79 -21.68 24.47
N ILE A 90 3.01 -20.94 25.57
CA ILE A 90 2.73 -19.50 25.64
C ILE A 90 3.57 -18.73 24.62
N GLN A 91 4.86 -19.07 24.50
CA GLN A 91 5.74 -18.44 23.52
C GLN A 91 5.24 -18.67 22.10
N MET A 92 4.96 -19.91 21.72
CA MET A 92 4.47 -20.26 20.39
C MET A 92 3.13 -19.61 20.08
N LYS A 93 2.20 -19.55 21.04
CA LYS A 93 0.93 -18.81 20.87
C LYS A 93 1.18 -17.32 20.61
N GLY A 94 2.09 -16.70 21.36
CA GLY A 94 2.47 -15.31 21.17
C GLY A 94 3.09 -15.04 19.79
N GLU A 95 3.96 -15.93 19.32
CA GLU A 95 4.55 -15.86 17.98
C GLU A 95 3.49 -16.00 16.88
N VAL A 96 2.58 -16.98 17.00
CA VAL A 96 1.47 -17.18 16.06
C VAL A 96 0.57 -15.95 15.99
N ASP A 97 0.21 -15.36 17.12
CA ASP A 97 -0.66 -14.18 17.15
C ASP A 97 0.05 -12.94 16.59
N SER A 98 1.35 -12.78 16.85
CA SER A 98 2.18 -11.75 16.25
C SER A 98 2.25 -11.89 14.72
N LEU A 99 2.46 -13.11 14.22
CA LEU A 99 2.47 -13.39 12.78
C LEU A 99 1.11 -13.14 12.14
N LYS A 100 0.01 -13.56 12.78
CA LYS A 100 -1.36 -13.24 12.32
C LYS A 100 -1.59 -11.73 12.22
N LYS A 101 -1.12 -10.95 13.20
CA LYS A 101 -1.22 -9.49 13.16
C LYS A 101 -0.43 -8.90 11.98
N LYS A 102 0.80 -9.37 11.75
CA LYS A 102 1.63 -8.96 10.61
C LYS A 102 0.98 -9.31 9.27
N ILE A 103 0.39 -10.50 9.15
CA ILE A 103 -0.35 -10.92 7.95
C ILE A 103 -1.52 -9.97 7.69
N ARG A 104 -2.33 -9.65 8.70
CA ARG A 104 -3.45 -8.69 8.56
C ARG A 104 -2.97 -7.31 8.14
N GLN A 105 -1.88 -6.81 8.72
CA GLN A 105 -1.29 -5.53 8.33
C GLN A 105 -0.85 -5.53 6.86
N LYS A 106 -0.15 -6.58 6.43
CA LYS A 106 0.29 -6.72 5.04
C LYS A 106 -0.88 -6.88 4.07
N GLN A 107 -1.93 -7.59 4.45
CA GLN A 107 -3.13 -7.69 3.63
C GLN A 107 -3.80 -6.33 3.42
N ASN A 108 -3.91 -5.52 4.48
CA ASN A 108 -4.46 -4.16 4.38
C ASN A 108 -3.59 -3.26 3.50
N GLU A 109 -2.26 -3.38 3.61
CA GLU A 109 -1.30 -2.65 2.77
C GLU A 109 -1.45 -3.03 1.29
N ILE A 110 -1.59 -4.32 0.98
CA ILE A 110 -1.84 -4.82 -0.38
C ILE A 110 -3.14 -4.23 -0.93
N THR A 111 -4.26 -4.34 -0.20
CA THR A 111 -5.54 -3.82 -0.65
C THR A 111 -5.48 -2.31 -0.95
N ARG A 112 -4.80 -1.54 -0.09
CA ARG A 112 -4.59 -0.10 -0.31
C ARG A 112 -3.77 0.15 -1.59
N LEU A 113 -2.63 -0.51 -1.74
CA LEU A 113 -1.75 -0.32 -2.90
C LEU A 113 -2.43 -0.75 -4.21
N GLU A 114 -3.28 -1.78 -4.17
CA GLU A 114 -4.07 -2.20 -5.32
C GLU A 114 -5.11 -1.15 -5.73
N ALA A 115 -5.79 -0.55 -4.75
CA ALA A 115 -6.73 0.54 -4.99
C ALA A 115 -6.01 1.78 -5.57
N ASP A 116 -4.89 2.17 -4.98
CA ASP A 116 -4.07 3.30 -5.45
C ASP A 116 -3.57 3.03 -6.88
N ARG A 117 -3.08 1.83 -7.16
CA ARG A 117 -2.63 1.42 -8.50
C ARG A 117 -3.76 1.49 -9.53
N LYS A 118 -4.97 1.05 -9.15
CA LYS A 118 -6.13 1.11 -10.04
C LYS A 118 -6.49 2.57 -10.36
N HIS A 119 -6.58 3.42 -9.33
CA HIS A 119 -6.89 4.83 -9.49
C HIS A 119 -5.88 5.56 -10.40
N VAL A 120 -4.58 5.36 -10.17
CA VAL A 120 -3.52 5.97 -11.00
C VAL A 120 -3.58 5.48 -12.45
N ARG A 121 -3.91 4.21 -12.69
CA ARG A 121 -4.08 3.69 -14.06
C ARG A 121 -5.25 4.33 -14.79
N GLU A 122 -6.38 4.49 -14.11
CA GLU A 122 -7.58 5.14 -14.68
C GLU A 122 -7.28 6.60 -15.02
N LEU A 123 -6.67 7.35 -14.09
CA LEU A 123 -6.27 8.73 -14.31
C LEU A 123 -5.27 8.87 -15.47
N LEU A 124 -4.30 7.96 -15.57
CA LEU A 124 -3.34 7.96 -16.69
C LEU A 124 -4.04 7.70 -18.04
N SER A 125 -5.03 6.80 -18.06
CA SER A 125 -5.81 6.52 -19.26
C SER A 125 -6.61 7.74 -19.70
N GLU A 126 -7.26 8.42 -18.75
CA GLU A 126 -8.01 9.66 -19.00
C GLU A 126 -7.08 10.76 -19.54
N LYS A 127 -5.93 10.99 -18.90
CA LYS A 127 -4.97 12.01 -19.34
C LYS A 127 -4.37 11.72 -20.71
N ARG A 128 -4.16 10.45 -21.06
CA ARG A 128 -3.73 10.07 -22.43
C ARG A 128 -4.82 10.34 -23.46
N ALA A 129 -6.09 10.07 -23.13
CA ALA A 129 -7.20 10.37 -24.02
C ALA A 129 -7.40 11.88 -24.20
N GLU A 130 -7.28 12.67 -23.13
CA GLU A 130 -7.28 14.14 -23.20
C GLU A 130 -6.14 14.66 -24.08
N LEU A 131 -4.92 14.15 -23.89
CA LEU A 131 -3.76 14.54 -24.69
C LEU A 131 -3.97 14.24 -26.18
N THR A 132 -4.41 13.02 -26.50
CA THR A 132 -4.68 12.62 -27.89
C THR A 132 -5.73 13.53 -28.53
N LYS A 133 -6.80 13.86 -27.80
CA LYS A 133 -7.84 14.78 -28.28
C LYS A 133 -7.28 16.20 -28.52
N ALA A 134 -6.42 16.69 -27.64
CA ALA A 134 -5.78 18.00 -27.79
C ALA A 134 -4.80 18.01 -28.98
N GLU A 135 -4.02 16.95 -29.17
CA GLU A 135 -3.13 16.77 -30.31
C GLU A 135 -3.92 16.74 -31.63
N ASP A 136 -5.03 16.01 -31.68
CA ASP A 136 -5.93 15.98 -32.84
C ASP A 136 -6.52 17.36 -33.16
N GLN A 137 -6.88 18.13 -32.13
CA GLN A 137 -7.36 19.51 -32.30
C GLN A 137 -6.27 20.44 -32.82
N MET A 138 -5.05 20.34 -32.27
CA MET A 138 -3.89 21.08 -32.77
C MET A 138 -3.60 20.73 -34.23
N TYR A 139 -3.64 19.44 -34.59
CA TYR A 139 -3.40 18.99 -35.95
C TYR A 139 -4.49 19.47 -36.91
N LYS A 140 -5.76 19.48 -36.50
CA LYS A 140 -6.84 20.04 -37.31
C LYS A 140 -6.66 21.54 -37.58
N ALA A 141 -6.15 22.29 -36.60
CA ALA A 141 -5.95 23.73 -36.72
C ALA A 141 -4.66 24.11 -37.46
N CYS A 142 -3.55 23.42 -37.18
CA CYS A 142 -2.20 23.79 -37.63
C CYS A 142 -1.62 22.84 -38.70
N GLY A 143 -2.23 21.67 -38.91
CA GLY A 143 -1.70 20.61 -39.76
C GLY A 143 -0.31 20.16 -39.29
N THR A 144 0.65 20.16 -40.21
CA THR A 144 2.04 19.79 -39.94
C THR A 144 2.92 20.98 -39.51
N GLN A 145 2.35 22.19 -39.42
CA GLN A 145 3.09 23.40 -39.07
C GLN A 145 2.99 23.70 -37.58
N THR A 146 3.93 24.48 -37.07
CA THR A 146 3.84 24.95 -35.68
C THR A 146 2.68 25.93 -35.52
N TYR A 147 2.20 26.04 -34.27
CA TYR A 147 1.16 27.00 -33.92
C TYR A 147 1.56 28.44 -34.31
N GLU A 148 2.80 28.83 -34.02
CA GLU A 148 3.31 30.18 -34.28
C GLU A 148 3.34 30.49 -35.78
N THR A 149 3.75 29.50 -36.60
CA THR A 149 3.79 29.66 -38.06
C THR A 149 2.39 29.78 -38.63
N THR A 150 1.46 28.95 -38.15
CA THR A 150 0.05 28.98 -38.58
C THR A 150 -0.61 30.30 -38.20
N LEU A 151 -0.42 30.74 -36.95
CA LEU A 151 -0.94 32.00 -36.43
C LEU A 151 -0.41 33.19 -37.22
N ALA A 152 0.90 33.24 -37.49
CA ALA A 152 1.49 34.31 -38.30
C ALA A 152 0.87 34.37 -39.71
N LYS A 153 0.65 33.22 -40.35
CA LYS A 153 0.01 33.15 -41.68
C LYS A 153 -1.44 33.63 -41.65
N ILE A 154 -2.21 33.22 -40.64
CA ILE A 154 -3.60 33.68 -40.47
C ILE A 154 -3.62 35.20 -40.27
N ASN A 155 -2.79 35.73 -39.37
CA ASN A 155 -2.71 37.18 -39.14
C ASN A 155 -2.37 37.96 -40.40
N THR A 156 -1.35 37.54 -41.16
CA THR A 156 -1.00 38.19 -42.44
C THR A 156 -2.13 38.09 -43.47
N THR A 157 -2.90 37.00 -43.46
CA THR A 157 -4.05 36.84 -44.37
C THR A 157 -5.20 37.76 -43.98
N VAL A 158 -5.50 37.85 -42.68
CA VAL A 158 -6.51 38.77 -42.12
C VAL A 158 -6.14 40.22 -42.41
N GLU A 159 -4.90 40.63 -42.18
CA GLU A 159 -4.41 41.99 -42.49
C GLU A 159 -4.60 42.32 -43.98
N LYS A 160 -4.22 41.42 -44.88
CA LYS A 160 -4.40 41.62 -46.33
C LYS A 160 -5.86 41.75 -46.74
N LEU A 161 -6.74 40.90 -46.20
CA LEU A 161 -8.17 40.94 -46.50
C LEU A 161 -8.83 42.21 -45.94
N GLN A 162 -8.41 42.66 -44.76
CA GLN A 162 -8.84 43.94 -44.19
C GLN A 162 -8.40 45.12 -45.05
N ASP A 163 -7.15 45.14 -45.49
CA ASP A 163 -6.63 46.18 -46.38
C ASP A 163 -7.40 46.20 -47.73
N GLU A 164 -7.65 45.04 -48.34
CA GLU A 164 -8.44 44.94 -49.57
C GLU A 164 -9.87 45.44 -49.35
N GLN A 165 -10.53 45.02 -48.26
CA GLN A 165 -11.87 45.47 -47.89
C GLN A 165 -11.90 47.00 -47.73
N ASN A 166 -10.92 47.58 -47.01
CA ASN A 166 -10.79 49.01 -46.77
C ASN A 166 -10.59 49.79 -48.08
N VAL A 167 -9.73 49.30 -48.98
CA VAL A 167 -9.48 49.91 -50.29
C VAL A 167 -10.74 49.87 -51.16
N LEU A 168 -11.47 48.75 -51.19
CA LEU A 168 -12.71 48.61 -51.96
C LEU A 168 -13.80 49.54 -51.42
N GLN A 169 -14.01 49.58 -50.10
CA GLN A 169 -14.96 50.49 -49.46
C GLN A 169 -14.61 51.96 -49.71
N SER A 170 -13.34 52.32 -49.56
CA SER A 170 -12.86 53.68 -49.78
C SER A 170 -13.02 54.11 -51.24
N SER A 171 -12.69 53.22 -52.19
CA SER A 171 -12.86 53.48 -53.63
C SER A 171 -14.33 53.68 -53.99
N MET A 172 -15.22 52.83 -53.47
CA MET A 172 -16.66 52.97 -53.66
C MET A 172 -17.17 54.31 -53.11
N PHE A 173 -16.77 54.68 -51.90
CA PHE A 173 -17.16 55.92 -51.26
C PHE A 173 -16.68 57.14 -52.06
N ILE A 174 -15.41 57.18 -52.44
CA ILE A 174 -14.80 58.29 -53.18
C ILE A 174 -15.49 58.47 -54.54
N ILE A 175 -15.65 57.39 -55.31
CA ILE A 175 -16.23 57.46 -56.66
C ILE A 175 -17.71 57.86 -56.59
N THR A 176 -18.45 57.35 -55.61
CA THR A 176 -19.85 57.77 -55.38
C THR A 176 -19.94 59.26 -55.05
N LYS A 177 -19.03 59.77 -54.20
CA LYS A 177 -18.98 61.19 -53.84
C LYS A 177 -18.60 62.07 -55.03
N TYR A 178 -17.60 61.69 -55.82
CA TYR A 178 -17.17 62.42 -57.01
C TYR A 178 -18.26 62.46 -58.08
N LYS A 179 -18.97 61.34 -58.29
CA LYS A 179 -20.13 61.32 -59.18
C LYS A 179 -21.18 62.35 -58.77
N GLY A 180 -21.49 62.46 -57.47
CA GLY A 180 -22.39 63.49 -56.95
C GLY A 180 -21.89 64.91 -57.26
N GLN A 181 -20.64 65.21 -56.92
CA GLN A 181 -20.04 66.54 -57.11
C GLN A 181 -19.95 66.96 -58.59
N ILE A 182 -19.64 66.02 -59.48
CA ILE A 182 -19.59 66.25 -60.95
C ILE A 182 -20.99 66.58 -61.47
N THR A 183 -22.00 65.84 -61.02
CA THR A 183 -23.40 66.04 -61.44
C THR A 183 -23.98 67.37 -60.93
N GLU A 184 -23.51 67.85 -59.78
CA GLU A 184 -23.98 69.12 -59.17
C GLU A 184 -23.28 70.36 -59.73
N ASN A 185 -21.95 70.32 -59.92
CA ASN A 185 -21.14 71.52 -60.16
C ASN A 185 -20.55 71.61 -61.57
N ASN A 186 -20.72 70.58 -62.42
CA ASN A 186 -20.14 70.50 -63.76
C ASN A 186 -18.64 70.85 -63.80
N CYS A 187 -17.91 70.45 -62.76
CA CYS A 187 -16.47 70.64 -62.65
C CYS A 187 -15.78 69.40 -62.08
N CYS A 188 -14.49 69.25 -62.38
CA CYS A 188 -13.68 68.14 -61.89
C CYS A 188 -13.47 68.27 -60.36
N PRO A 189 -13.86 67.29 -59.54
CA PRO A 189 -13.78 67.37 -58.08
C PRO A 189 -12.34 67.32 -57.52
N LEU A 190 -11.35 67.00 -58.37
CA LEU A 190 -9.93 66.95 -57.99
C LEU A 190 -9.19 68.27 -58.26
N CYS A 191 -9.51 68.95 -59.35
CA CYS A 191 -8.79 70.15 -59.80
C CYS A 191 -9.67 71.39 -59.97
N ASN A 192 -10.98 71.27 -59.76
CA ASN A 192 -12.00 72.31 -59.91
C ASN A 192 -12.10 72.94 -61.31
N ARG A 193 -11.52 72.30 -62.34
CA ARG A 193 -11.67 72.74 -63.74
C ARG A 193 -13.08 72.40 -64.24
N GLY A 194 -13.77 73.37 -64.84
CA GLY A 194 -15.07 73.15 -65.48
C GLY A 194 -14.96 72.24 -66.71
N PHE A 195 -16.03 71.49 -67.00
CA PHE A 195 -16.14 70.72 -68.23
C PHE A 195 -16.63 71.61 -69.37
N ASP A 196 -16.13 71.38 -70.58
CA ASP A 196 -16.43 72.23 -71.75
C ASP A 196 -17.80 71.90 -72.36
N SER A 197 -18.33 70.70 -72.08
CA SER A 197 -19.69 70.29 -72.48
C SER A 197 -20.34 69.31 -71.50
N GLU A 198 -21.68 69.23 -71.57
CA GLU A 198 -22.49 68.28 -70.79
C GLU A 198 -22.25 66.82 -71.21
N THR A 199 -21.78 66.59 -72.44
CA THR A 199 -21.37 65.27 -72.90
C THR A 199 -20.12 64.76 -72.17
N GLU A 200 -19.14 65.64 -71.88
CA GLU A 200 -17.97 65.26 -71.08
C GLU A 200 -18.34 64.83 -69.66
N VAL A 201 -19.30 65.54 -69.05
CA VAL A 201 -19.85 65.19 -67.73
C VAL A 201 -20.48 63.79 -67.76
N THR A 202 -21.31 63.52 -68.76
CA THR A 202 -22.02 62.25 -68.91
C THR A 202 -21.07 61.08 -69.15
N ASP A 203 -20.06 61.27 -70.01
CA ASP A 203 -19.05 60.26 -70.32
C ASP A 203 -18.19 59.93 -69.09
N LEU A 204 -17.75 60.95 -68.34
CA LEU A 204 -16.95 60.75 -67.14
C LEU A 204 -17.75 60.03 -66.04
N VAL A 205 -19.02 60.40 -65.83
CA VAL A 205 -19.91 59.71 -64.88
C VAL A 205 -20.14 58.25 -65.28
N SER A 206 -20.27 57.96 -66.58
CA SER A 206 -20.40 56.61 -67.12
C SER A 206 -19.13 55.77 -66.88
N GLN A 207 -17.95 56.36 -67.14
CA GLN A 207 -16.66 55.72 -66.86
C GLN A 207 -16.48 55.41 -65.37
N LEU A 208 -16.76 56.39 -64.49
CA LEU A 208 -16.70 56.20 -63.04
C LEU A 208 -17.67 55.12 -62.55
N THR A 209 -18.90 55.09 -63.09
CA THR A 209 -19.90 54.07 -62.76
C THR A 209 -19.44 52.68 -63.20
N THR A 210 -18.83 52.56 -64.38
CA THR A 210 -18.28 51.31 -64.90
C THR A 210 -17.12 50.81 -64.04
N GLN A 211 -16.24 51.71 -63.57
CA GLN A 211 -15.11 51.36 -62.70
C GLN A 211 -15.55 50.77 -61.36
N VAL A 212 -16.69 51.19 -60.81
CA VAL A 212 -17.19 50.66 -59.52
C VAL A 212 -18.21 49.54 -59.62
N MET A 213 -18.70 49.22 -60.83
CA MET A 213 -19.79 48.26 -61.01
C MET A 213 -19.51 46.89 -60.36
N ASN A 214 -18.24 46.45 -60.39
CA ASN A 214 -17.82 45.15 -59.84
C ASN A 214 -17.29 45.21 -58.40
N VAL A 215 -17.16 46.41 -57.82
CA VAL A 215 -16.64 46.58 -56.45
C VAL A 215 -17.55 45.97 -55.38
N PRO A 216 -18.91 46.03 -55.44
CA PRO A 216 -19.77 45.40 -54.44
C PRO A 216 -19.56 43.90 -54.34
N ALA A 217 -19.51 43.20 -55.47
CA ALA A 217 -19.30 41.75 -55.51
C ALA A 217 -17.91 41.36 -54.96
N LYS A 218 -16.88 42.14 -55.26
CA LYS A 218 -15.53 41.94 -54.68
C LYS A 218 -15.53 42.20 -53.18
N LEU A 219 -16.23 43.23 -52.72
CA LEU A 219 -16.33 43.58 -51.31
C LEU A 219 -17.06 42.50 -50.51
N GLU A 220 -18.15 41.95 -51.03
CA GLU A 220 -18.88 40.83 -50.44
C GLU A 220 -17.97 39.62 -50.29
N LYS A 221 -17.28 39.24 -51.37
CA LYS A 221 -16.32 38.13 -51.35
C LYS A 221 -15.20 38.33 -50.33
N ALA A 222 -14.55 39.51 -50.31
CA ALA A 222 -13.50 39.82 -49.35
C ALA A 222 -14.02 39.78 -47.90
N THR A 223 -15.26 40.22 -47.67
CA THR A 223 -15.91 40.20 -46.35
C THR A 223 -16.19 38.76 -45.89
N GLU A 224 -16.69 37.89 -46.77
CA GLU A 224 -16.90 36.46 -46.46
C GLU A 224 -15.60 35.72 -46.18
N GLU A 225 -14.55 35.98 -46.95
CA GLU A 225 -13.23 35.39 -46.75
C GLU A 225 -12.61 35.88 -45.44
N LEU A 226 -12.77 37.17 -45.11
CA LEU A 226 -12.31 37.74 -43.84
C LEU A 226 -13.04 37.12 -42.65
N GLN A 227 -14.36 36.97 -42.71
CA GLN A 227 -15.14 36.30 -41.65
C GLN A 227 -14.69 34.85 -41.45
N ARG A 228 -14.39 34.13 -42.53
CA ARG A 228 -13.87 32.76 -42.45
C ARG A 228 -12.46 32.69 -41.86
N ALA A 229 -11.60 33.68 -42.14
CA ALA A 229 -10.24 33.72 -41.62
C ALA A 229 -10.17 34.14 -40.13
N GLN A 230 -11.19 34.83 -39.63
CA GLN A 230 -11.30 35.28 -38.23
C GLN A 230 -12.02 34.27 -37.31
N ALA A 231 -12.67 33.25 -37.88
CA ALA A 231 -13.41 32.21 -37.16
C ALA A 231 -12.51 31.04 -36.75
#